data_AF-A0A1G0KWN5-F1
#
_entry.id   AF-A0A1G0KWN5-F1
#
_cell.length_a   1.000
_cell.length_b   1.000
_cell.length_c   1.000
_cell.angle_alpha   90.00
_cell.angle_beta   90.00
_cell.angle_gamma   90.00
#
_symmetry.space_group_name_H-M   'P 1'
#
loop_
_entity.id
_entity.type
_entity.pdbx_description
1 polymer ?
#
loop_
_entity_poly.entity_id
_entity_poly.type
_entity_poly.pdbx_seq_one_letter_code
_entity_poly.pdbx_strand_id
1 'polypeptide(L)'
;MRGLGLNYFGKRFYDSEIGRWVGCDPMGQFFSSYAYAGNGFNTINAFDPDGADMWVEGASKGEPKGHLSVCVGNPYGDYKSYSFGVNGNVNSEHFLEGEVYIDQTGGGQIQQYVRTTAQQDKLVSFLLDRKVGNTDSYSPWNTCRTFSLNTFVFMKSLFGADNYSQIPQRETSENPSDVPSVPFSTIPSTDPE
;
A
#
# COMPACT_ATOMS: atom_id res chain seq x y z
N MET A 1 22.59 0.45 39.88
CA MET A 1 22.86 -0.68 38.97
C MET A 1 21.90 -0.55 37.79
N ARG A 2 22.39 -0.35 36.57
CA ARG A 2 21.52 -0.37 35.39
C ARG A 2 21.36 -1.83 34.98
N GLY A 3 20.14 -2.36 35.11
CA GLY A 3 19.78 -3.65 34.51
C GLY A 3 19.92 -3.55 32.99
N LEU A 4 20.06 -4.70 32.32
CA LEU A 4 20.59 -4.94 30.96
C LEU A 4 20.07 -4.09 29.77
N GLY A 5 19.32 -2.99 29.97
CA GLY A 5 18.94 -2.06 28.90
C GLY A 5 17.96 -2.64 27.88
N LEU A 6 17.35 -3.79 28.20
CA LEU A 6 16.53 -4.55 27.27
C LEU A 6 15.12 -3.96 27.16
N ASN A 7 14.65 -3.80 25.93
CA ASN A 7 13.29 -3.39 25.60
C ASN A 7 12.38 -4.63 25.50
N TYR A 8 11.24 -4.62 26.17
CA TYR A 8 10.31 -5.76 26.18
C TYR A 8 9.19 -5.58 25.15
N PHE A 9 9.04 -6.55 24.24
CA PHE A 9 8.05 -6.54 23.15
C PHE A 9 7.03 -7.69 23.27
N GLY A 10 6.70 -8.07 24.51
CA GLY A 10 5.69 -9.10 24.80
C GLY A 10 6.24 -10.52 24.70
N LYS A 11 6.64 -10.99 23.52
CA LYS A 11 7.13 -12.38 23.36
C LYS A 11 8.65 -12.52 23.48
N ARG A 12 9.40 -11.43 23.36
CA ARG A 12 10.86 -11.40 23.41
C ARG A 12 11.40 -10.09 24.01
N PHE A 13 12.63 -10.17 24.50
CA PHE A 13 13.44 -9.03 24.93
C PHE A 13 14.42 -8.62 23.82
N TYR A 14 14.52 -7.33 23.54
CA TYR A 14 15.37 -6.74 22.50
C TYR A 14 16.46 -5.88 23.13
N ASP A 15 17.71 -6.12 22.75
CA ASP A 15 18.84 -5.28 23.10
C ASP A 15 19.07 -4.24 22.00
N SER A 16 18.80 -2.98 22.32
CA SER A 16 18.97 -1.86 21.38
C SER A 16 20.42 -1.42 21.20
N GLU A 17 21.32 -1.74 22.14
CA GLU A 17 22.73 -1.37 22.02
C GLU A 17 23.44 -2.21 20.95
N ILE A 18 23.06 -3.48 20.81
CA ILE A 18 23.65 -4.41 19.82
C ILE A 18 22.71 -4.79 18.68
N GLY A 19 21.43 -4.37 18.74
CA GLY A 19 20.44 -4.59 17.69
C GLY A 19 19.99 -6.04 17.55
N ARG A 20 19.75 -6.76 18.66
CA ARG A 20 19.46 -8.20 18.64
C ARG A 20 18.35 -8.60 19.61
N TRP A 21 17.62 -9.67 19.26
CA TRP A 21 16.76 -10.35 20.21
C TRP A 21 17.59 -11.23 21.16
N VAL A 22 17.24 -11.22 22.44
CA VAL A 22 17.93 -12.01 23.49
C VAL A 22 17.59 -13.51 23.37
N GLY A 23 16.54 -13.87 22.63
CA GLY A 23 16.13 -15.25 22.37
C GLY A 23 15.64 -15.46 20.94
N CYS A 24 15.68 -16.73 20.49
CA CYS A 24 15.11 -17.13 19.21
C CYS A 24 13.59 -16.92 19.19
N ASP A 25 13.01 -16.65 18.02
CA ASP A 25 11.56 -16.49 17.88
C ASP A 25 10.82 -17.78 18.27
N PRO A 26 9.90 -17.76 19.23
CA PRO A 26 9.14 -18.95 19.63
C PRO A 26 8.30 -19.56 18.50
N MET A 27 7.98 -18.78 17.46
CA MET A 27 7.22 -19.24 16.29
C MET A 27 8.13 -19.70 15.13
N GLY A 28 9.46 -19.65 15.30
CA GLY A 28 10.42 -20.11 14.30
C GLY A 28 10.37 -19.33 12.98
N GLN A 29 9.82 -18.11 12.98
CA GLN A 29 9.61 -17.33 11.76
C GLN A 29 10.92 -16.83 11.15
N PHE A 30 12.01 -16.85 11.92
CA PHE A 30 13.32 -16.40 11.49
C PHE A 30 14.42 -17.38 11.88
N PHE A 31 15.36 -17.62 10.95
CA PHE A 31 16.43 -18.61 11.11
C PHE A 31 17.51 -18.20 12.14
N SER A 32 17.49 -16.95 12.64
CA SER A 32 18.54 -16.41 13.52
C SER A 32 17.99 -15.33 14.45
N SER A 33 18.57 -15.20 15.65
CA SER A 33 18.34 -14.08 16.57
C SER A 33 18.77 -12.72 16.00
N TYR A 34 19.57 -12.73 14.93
CA TYR A 34 19.98 -11.56 14.14
C TYR A 34 18.89 -11.08 13.17
N ALA A 35 17.92 -11.93 12.82
CA ALA A 35 16.89 -11.62 11.83
C ALA A 35 15.72 -10.86 12.48
N TYR A 36 16.03 -9.79 13.20
CA TYR A 36 15.02 -9.08 14.00
C TYR A 36 13.94 -8.41 13.16
N ALA A 37 14.25 -8.01 11.91
CA ALA A 37 13.35 -7.32 10.98
C ALA A 37 12.72 -8.26 9.93
N GLY A 38 13.04 -9.56 9.96
CA GLY A 38 12.53 -10.53 8.99
C GLY A 38 12.86 -10.28 7.51
N ASN A 39 13.74 -9.31 7.22
CA ASN A 39 13.94 -8.75 5.87
C ASN A 39 15.43 -8.76 5.43
N GLY A 40 16.24 -9.68 5.95
CA GLY A 40 17.64 -9.85 5.49
C GLY A 40 18.62 -8.74 5.89
N PHE A 41 18.78 -8.48 7.20
CA PHE A 41 19.86 -7.64 7.78
C PHE A 41 19.76 -6.11 7.59
N ASN A 42 18.58 -5.53 7.32
CA ASN A 42 18.42 -4.07 7.38
C ASN A 42 17.38 -3.63 8.41
N THR A 43 17.80 -2.69 9.22
CA THR A 43 17.42 -2.42 10.60
C THR A 43 17.09 -0.94 10.78
N ILE A 44 17.66 -0.12 9.90
CA ILE A 44 17.35 1.29 9.68
C ILE A 44 16.07 1.43 8.83
N ASN A 45 15.78 0.45 7.95
CA ASN A 45 14.64 0.48 7.02
C ASN A 45 13.42 -0.34 7.49
N ALA A 46 13.32 -0.66 8.78
CA ALA A 46 12.15 -1.33 9.36
C ALA A 46 11.07 -0.35 9.86
N PHE A 47 11.34 0.95 9.76
CA PHE A 47 10.34 2.00 9.62
C PHE A 47 10.03 2.07 8.12
N ASP A 48 8.76 2.01 7.72
CA ASP A 48 8.36 2.31 6.33
C ASP A 48 8.53 3.83 6.13
N PRO A 49 9.64 4.30 5.52
CA PRO A 49 9.93 5.72 5.40
C PRO A 49 9.05 6.38 4.33
N ASP A 50 8.39 5.57 3.50
CA ASP A 50 7.73 5.98 2.28
C ASP A 50 6.20 6.03 2.48
N GLY A 51 5.67 5.45 3.57
CA GLY A 51 4.25 5.43 3.89
C GLY A 51 3.44 4.58 2.91
N ALA A 52 4.02 3.46 2.48
CA ALA A 52 3.38 2.51 1.61
C ALA A 52 2.22 1.82 2.34
N ASP A 53 1.00 2.14 1.91
CA ASP A 53 -0.21 1.60 2.51
C ASP A 53 -1.09 0.94 1.45
N MET A 54 -2.15 0.26 1.88
CA MET A 54 -3.16 -0.28 0.99
C MET A 54 -4.48 0.47 1.13
N TRP A 55 -5.11 0.83 0.02
CA TRP A 55 -6.41 1.52 0.03
C TRP A 55 -7.26 1.20 -1.19
N VAL A 56 -8.49 1.67 -1.14
CA VAL A 56 -9.42 1.65 -2.27
C VAL A 56 -9.76 3.10 -2.61
N GLU A 57 -9.56 3.48 -3.87
CA GLU A 57 -9.91 4.80 -4.38
C GLU A 57 -11.03 4.75 -5.42
N GLY A 58 -11.75 5.86 -5.56
CA GLY A 58 -12.72 6.06 -6.64
C GLY A 58 -12.08 6.51 -7.96
N ALA A 59 -12.91 6.90 -8.92
CA ALA A 59 -12.47 7.43 -10.20
C ALA A 59 -11.51 8.61 -10.05
N SER A 60 -10.44 8.58 -10.85
CA SER A 60 -9.49 9.66 -11.08
C SER A 60 -9.89 10.52 -12.30
N LYS A 61 -9.09 11.55 -12.60
CA LYS A 61 -9.39 12.48 -13.70
C LYS A 61 -9.36 11.78 -15.05
N GLY A 62 -10.53 11.71 -15.71
CA GLY A 62 -10.69 11.09 -17.04
C GLY A 62 -11.32 9.71 -17.00
N GLU A 63 -11.59 9.18 -15.80
CA GLU A 63 -12.25 7.88 -15.63
C GLU A 63 -13.78 8.02 -15.51
N PRO A 64 -14.53 6.96 -15.88
CA PRO A 64 -15.98 6.96 -15.73
C PRO A 64 -16.38 7.04 -14.26
N LYS A 65 -17.47 7.76 -13.99
CA LYS A 65 -18.07 7.83 -12.65
C LYS A 65 -18.39 6.43 -12.14
N GLY A 66 -17.88 6.11 -10.96
CA GLY A 66 -18.09 4.80 -10.32
C GLY A 66 -16.95 3.79 -10.53
N HIS A 67 -15.88 4.15 -11.26
CA HIS A 67 -14.62 3.40 -11.27
C HIS A 67 -14.05 3.26 -9.87
N LEU A 68 -13.37 2.14 -9.64
CA LEU A 68 -12.85 1.76 -8.34
C LEU A 68 -11.59 0.94 -8.49
N SER A 69 -10.56 1.33 -7.76
CA SER A 69 -9.25 0.70 -7.85
C SER A 69 -8.70 0.39 -6.47
N VAL A 70 -7.96 -0.72 -6.37
CA VAL A 70 -7.20 -1.09 -5.19
C VAL A 70 -5.76 -0.65 -5.38
N CYS A 71 -5.23 0.07 -4.41
CA CYS A 71 -3.94 0.74 -4.51
C CYS A 71 -2.97 0.26 -3.44
N VAL A 72 -1.69 0.31 -3.77
CA VAL A 72 -0.58 0.04 -2.85
C VAL A 72 0.58 1.00 -3.12
N GLY A 73 1.08 1.67 -2.08
CA GLY A 73 2.19 2.63 -2.17
C GLY A 73 1.96 3.89 -1.32
N ASN A 74 2.64 4.98 -1.62
CA ASN A 74 2.48 6.22 -0.85
C ASN A 74 1.20 6.95 -1.31
N PRO A 75 0.18 7.16 -0.44
CA PRO A 75 -1.05 7.82 -0.84
C PRO A 75 -0.82 9.27 -1.31
N TYR A 76 0.25 9.93 -0.86
CA TYR A 76 0.59 11.31 -1.25
C TYR A 76 1.64 11.41 -2.37
N GLY A 77 2.11 10.28 -2.89
CA GLY A 77 3.22 10.21 -3.85
C GLY A 77 3.04 9.09 -4.84
N ASP A 78 4.07 8.25 -4.98
CA ASP A 78 4.10 7.16 -5.93
C ASP A 78 3.38 5.91 -5.39
N TYR A 79 2.48 5.36 -6.21
CA TYR A 79 1.77 4.11 -5.93
C TYR A 79 1.31 3.43 -7.20
N LYS A 80 0.91 2.16 -7.06
CA LYS A 80 0.27 1.41 -8.13
C LYS A 80 -1.23 1.32 -7.86
N SER A 81 -2.04 1.62 -8.86
CA SER A 81 -3.49 1.49 -8.83
C SER A 81 -3.91 0.33 -9.73
N TYR A 82 -4.57 -0.68 -9.17
CA TYR A 82 -5.02 -1.87 -9.90
C TYR A 82 -6.54 -1.88 -9.99
N SER A 83 -7.05 -2.23 -11.16
CA SER A 83 -8.48 -2.36 -11.39
C SER A 83 -8.81 -3.54 -12.30
N PHE A 84 -10.10 -3.75 -12.53
CA PHE A 84 -10.63 -4.77 -13.42
C PHE A 84 -11.67 -4.17 -14.36
N GLY A 85 -11.50 -4.37 -15.66
CA GLY A 85 -12.30 -3.69 -16.67
C GLY A 85 -12.36 -4.45 -17.98
N VAL A 86 -13.31 -4.08 -18.83
CA VAL A 86 -13.50 -4.71 -20.14
C VAL A 86 -12.26 -4.51 -21.00
N ASN A 87 -11.70 -5.59 -21.53
CA ASN A 87 -10.50 -5.55 -22.39
C ASN A 87 -10.82 -5.50 -23.90
N GLY A 88 -12.11 -5.48 -24.25
CA GLY A 88 -12.60 -5.43 -25.63
C GLY A 88 -12.83 -6.81 -26.27
N ASN A 89 -12.48 -7.89 -25.59
CA ASN A 89 -12.78 -9.24 -26.05
C ASN A 89 -14.14 -9.73 -25.54
N VAL A 90 -14.63 -10.78 -26.19
CA VAL A 90 -15.70 -11.62 -25.67
C VAL A 90 -15.11 -12.99 -25.35
N ASN A 91 -15.47 -13.54 -24.19
CA ASN A 91 -15.00 -14.86 -23.80
C ASN A 91 -15.71 -15.96 -24.64
N SER A 92 -15.30 -17.22 -24.44
CA SER A 92 -15.88 -18.37 -25.13
C SER A 92 -17.39 -18.58 -24.87
N GLU A 93 -17.96 -17.89 -23.89
CA GLU A 93 -19.36 -17.94 -23.49
C GLU A 93 -20.17 -16.72 -23.99
N HIS A 94 -19.59 -15.90 -24.87
CA HIS A 94 -20.18 -14.67 -25.41
C HIS A 94 -20.46 -13.56 -24.37
N PHE A 95 -19.85 -13.63 -23.19
CA PHE A 95 -19.82 -12.51 -22.26
C PHE A 95 -18.65 -11.58 -22.57
N LEU A 96 -18.77 -10.31 -22.19
CA LEU A 96 -17.62 -9.40 -22.22
C LEU A 96 -16.52 -9.97 -21.34
N GLU A 97 -15.29 -10.02 -21.86
CA GLU A 97 -14.13 -10.38 -21.07
C GLU A 97 -13.60 -9.13 -20.36
N GLY A 98 -13.29 -9.29 -19.08
CA GLY A 98 -12.57 -8.31 -18.30
C GLY A 98 -11.15 -8.78 -18.02
N GLU A 99 -10.28 -7.84 -17.74
CA GLU A 99 -8.88 -8.06 -17.44
C GLU A 99 -8.46 -7.19 -16.25
N VAL A 100 -7.55 -7.72 -15.43
CA VAL A 100 -6.90 -6.93 -14.38
C VAL A 100 -5.79 -6.09 -15.00
N TYR A 101 -5.81 -4.79 -14.76
CA TYR A 101 -4.83 -3.85 -15.30
C TYR A 101 -4.37 -2.85 -14.23
N ILE A 102 -3.30 -2.12 -14.56
CA ILE A 102 -2.79 -1.00 -13.76
C ILE A 102 -3.32 0.29 -14.38
N ASP A 103 -4.01 1.13 -13.61
CA ASP A 103 -4.49 2.42 -14.10
C ASP A 103 -3.28 3.32 -14.44
N GLN A 104 -3.40 4.08 -15.54
CA GLN A 104 -2.36 5.02 -15.97
C GLN A 104 -2.40 6.33 -15.19
N THR A 105 -3.56 6.64 -14.61
CA THR A 105 -3.83 7.85 -13.84
C THR A 105 -4.40 7.46 -12.50
N GLY A 106 -3.69 7.76 -11.43
CA GLY A 106 -4.22 7.68 -10.07
C GLY A 106 -4.78 9.02 -9.60
N GLY A 107 -5.35 9.02 -8.40
CA GLY A 107 -5.60 10.24 -7.63
C GLY A 107 -7.07 10.40 -7.26
N GLY A 108 -7.83 9.31 -7.29
CA GLY A 108 -9.22 9.33 -6.90
C GLY A 108 -9.42 9.63 -5.41
N GLN A 109 -10.66 9.85 -4.99
CA GLN A 109 -10.96 9.97 -3.56
C GLN A 109 -10.72 8.62 -2.85
N ILE A 110 -9.97 8.61 -1.75
CA ILE A 110 -9.79 7.40 -0.93
C ILE A 110 -11.10 7.10 -0.20
N GLN A 111 -11.62 5.89 -0.38
CA GLN A 111 -12.87 5.41 0.21
C GLN A 111 -12.64 4.45 1.38
N GLN A 112 -11.64 3.57 1.27
CA GLN A 112 -11.25 2.65 2.32
C GLN A 112 -9.74 2.63 2.42
N TYR A 113 -9.19 2.48 3.61
CA TYR A 113 -7.75 2.55 3.85
C TYR A 113 -7.36 1.63 4.99
N VAL A 114 -6.21 0.97 4.86
CA VAL A 114 -5.59 0.18 5.91
C VAL A 114 -4.09 0.44 5.91
N ARG A 115 -3.55 0.71 7.09
CA ARG A 115 -2.10 0.77 7.26
C ARG A 115 -1.50 -0.62 7.13
N THR A 116 -0.44 -0.71 6.35
CA THR A 116 0.28 -1.96 6.14
C THR A 116 1.73 -1.83 6.61
N THR A 117 2.35 -2.98 6.81
CA THR A 117 3.78 -3.07 7.10
C THR A 117 4.54 -3.30 5.79
N ALA A 118 5.82 -2.93 5.73
CA ALA A 118 6.65 -3.14 4.55
C ALA A 118 6.66 -4.59 4.01
N GLN A 119 6.42 -5.60 4.85
CA GLN A 119 6.28 -6.99 4.41
C GLN A 119 4.91 -7.25 3.75
N GLN A 120 3.85 -6.65 4.28
CA GLN A 120 2.51 -6.70 3.71
C GLN A 120 2.46 -5.94 2.38
N ASP A 121 3.07 -4.77 2.24
CA ASP A 121 3.09 -4.00 0.99
C ASP A 121 3.75 -4.77 -0.15
N LYS A 122 4.89 -5.41 0.16
CA LYS A 122 5.59 -6.29 -0.79
C LYS A 122 4.71 -7.46 -1.19
N LEU A 123 3.99 -8.07 -0.26
CA LEU A 123 3.10 -9.19 -0.56
C LEU A 123 1.89 -8.74 -1.40
N VAL A 124 1.24 -7.64 -1.04
CA VAL A 124 0.12 -7.06 -1.80
C VAL A 124 0.56 -6.72 -3.21
N SER A 125 1.66 -5.96 -3.35
CA SER A 125 2.21 -5.58 -4.65
C SER A 125 2.56 -6.80 -5.48
N PHE A 126 3.23 -7.79 -4.91
CA PHE A 126 3.60 -9.02 -5.61
C PHE A 126 2.40 -9.83 -6.09
N LEU A 127 1.35 -9.95 -5.26
CA LEU A 127 0.13 -10.67 -5.62
C LEU A 127 -0.68 -9.93 -6.69
N LEU A 128 -0.73 -8.60 -6.61
CA LEU A 128 -1.44 -7.76 -7.58
C LEU A 128 -0.70 -7.68 -8.92
N ASP A 129 0.61 -7.49 -8.91
CA ASP A 129 1.46 -7.51 -10.11
C ASP A 129 1.30 -8.84 -10.87
N ARG A 130 1.19 -9.96 -10.16
CA ARG A 130 0.93 -11.28 -10.77
C ARG A 130 -0.50 -11.49 -11.27
N LYS A 131 -1.43 -10.65 -10.83
CA LYS A 131 -2.82 -10.68 -11.31
C LYS A 131 -3.00 -9.85 -12.57
N VAL A 132 -2.13 -8.88 -12.85
CA VAL A 132 -2.18 -8.08 -14.08
C VAL A 132 -2.16 -9.01 -15.29
N GLY A 133 -3.10 -8.80 -16.22
CA GLY A 133 -3.28 -9.65 -17.39
C GLY A 133 -4.19 -10.86 -17.18
N ASN A 134 -4.57 -11.18 -15.94
CA ASN A 134 -5.56 -12.24 -15.71
C ASN A 134 -6.93 -11.76 -16.21
N THR A 135 -7.59 -12.64 -16.98
CA THR A 135 -8.92 -12.38 -17.52
C THR A 135 -9.99 -13.16 -16.76
N ASP A 136 -11.20 -12.60 -16.73
CA ASP A 136 -12.41 -13.25 -16.23
C ASP A 136 -13.64 -12.63 -16.90
N SER A 137 -14.83 -13.19 -16.71
CA SER A 137 -16.07 -12.66 -17.27
C SER A 137 -16.40 -11.30 -16.63
N TYR A 138 -16.56 -10.26 -17.45
CA TYR A 138 -17.06 -8.96 -17.00
C TYR A 138 -18.59 -8.97 -16.94
N SER A 139 -19.16 -8.72 -15.76
CA SER A 139 -20.60 -8.87 -15.49
C SER A 139 -21.03 -8.00 -14.31
N PRO A 140 -22.34 -7.77 -14.07
CA PRO A 140 -22.79 -6.95 -12.94
C PRO A 140 -22.26 -7.37 -11.56
N TRP A 141 -21.89 -8.65 -11.41
CA TRP A 141 -21.33 -9.23 -10.19
C TRP A 141 -19.79 -9.35 -10.22
N ASN A 142 -19.16 -9.04 -11.35
CA ASN A 142 -17.71 -9.07 -11.57
C ASN A 142 -17.26 -7.82 -12.36
N THR A 143 -16.94 -6.76 -11.62
CA THR A 143 -16.59 -5.42 -12.11
C THR A 143 -15.37 -4.88 -11.35
N CYS A 144 -14.87 -3.70 -11.74
CA CYS A 144 -13.85 -2.96 -10.98
C CYS A 144 -14.20 -2.84 -9.49
N ARG A 145 -15.48 -2.58 -9.17
CA ARG A 145 -15.96 -2.45 -7.79
C ARG A 145 -15.82 -3.74 -7.00
N THR A 146 -16.28 -4.86 -7.55
CA THR A 146 -16.22 -6.14 -6.83
C THR A 146 -14.78 -6.63 -6.72
N PHE A 147 -13.97 -6.46 -7.76
CA PHE A 147 -12.55 -6.77 -7.72
C PHE A 147 -11.81 -5.99 -6.63
N SER A 148 -11.94 -4.66 -6.63
CA SER A 148 -11.20 -3.78 -5.72
C SER A 148 -11.62 -3.99 -4.26
N LEU A 149 -12.94 -4.10 -4.00
CA LEU A 149 -13.44 -4.33 -2.65
C LEU A 149 -13.13 -5.74 -2.13
N ASN A 150 -13.31 -6.78 -2.94
CA ASN A 150 -13.01 -8.15 -2.52
C ASN A 150 -11.51 -8.32 -2.26
N THR A 151 -10.66 -7.73 -3.11
CA THR A 151 -9.22 -7.75 -2.91
C THR A 151 -8.83 -7.02 -1.63
N PHE A 152 -9.37 -5.83 -1.38
CA PHE A 152 -9.13 -5.10 -0.14
C PHE A 152 -9.55 -5.87 1.10
N VAL A 153 -10.77 -6.39 1.13
CA VAL A 153 -11.29 -7.17 2.26
C VAL A 153 -10.48 -8.44 2.47
N PHE A 154 -10.11 -9.14 1.39
CA PHE A 154 -9.29 -10.34 1.45
C PHE A 154 -7.91 -10.06 2.05
N MET A 155 -7.19 -9.06 1.52
CA MET A 155 -5.85 -8.72 2.03
C MET A 155 -5.92 -8.23 3.48
N LYS A 156 -6.90 -7.39 3.81
CA LYS A 156 -7.12 -6.94 5.18
C LYS A 156 -7.37 -8.12 6.13
N SER A 157 -8.21 -9.07 5.72
CA SER A 157 -8.47 -10.29 6.50
C SER A 157 -7.22 -11.15 6.65
N LEU A 158 -6.42 -11.29 5.59
CA LEU A 158 -5.16 -12.04 5.60
C LEU A 158 -4.17 -11.45 6.62
N PHE A 159 -4.19 -10.14 6.80
CA PHE A 159 -3.29 -9.42 7.69
C PHE A 159 -3.76 -9.37 9.15
N GLY A 160 -5.00 -9.79 9.43
CA GLY A 160 -5.61 -9.61 10.75
C GLY A 160 -5.63 -8.13 11.17
N ALA A 161 -5.74 -7.23 10.19
CA ALA A 161 -5.67 -5.79 10.44
C ALA A 161 -7.04 -5.26 10.91
N ASP A 162 -7.13 -4.93 12.21
CA ASP A 162 -8.27 -4.21 12.77
C ASP A 162 -8.11 -2.70 12.49
N ASN A 163 -9.14 -2.08 11.90
CA ASN A 163 -9.11 -0.68 11.45
C ASN A 163 -9.01 0.30 12.61
N TYR A 164 -8.19 1.35 12.47
CA TYR A 164 -8.58 2.78 12.53
C TYR A 164 -7.32 3.63 12.39
N SER A 165 -6.87 3.81 11.15
CA SER A 165 -5.98 4.92 10.81
C SER A 165 -6.81 5.94 10.00
N GLN A 166 -6.59 7.22 10.29
CA GLN A 166 -7.31 8.32 9.64
C GLN A 166 -7.12 8.22 8.13
N ILE A 167 -8.20 8.29 7.35
CA ILE A 167 -8.14 8.25 5.89
C ILE A 167 -7.31 9.45 5.42
N PRO A 168 -6.19 9.23 4.71
CA PRO A 168 -5.40 10.31 4.13
C PRO A 168 -6.29 11.20 3.26
N GLN A 169 -6.26 12.50 3.51
CA GLN A 169 -6.95 13.47 2.66
C GLN A 169 -6.04 13.80 1.49
N ARG A 170 -6.50 13.51 0.27
CA ARG A 170 -5.82 13.95 -0.97
C ARG A 170 -6.63 15.09 -1.56
N GLU A 171 -5.96 16.13 -2.03
CA GLU A 171 -6.61 17.15 -2.84
C GLU A 171 -7.07 16.49 -4.15
N THR A 172 -8.33 16.07 -4.17
CA THR A 172 -8.97 15.64 -5.41
C THR A 172 -9.10 16.87 -6.29
N SER A 173 -8.82 16.75 -7.59
CA SER A 173 -8.78 17.87 -8.54
C SER A 173 -10.15 18.53 -8.82
N GLU A 174 -11.12 18.39 -7.92
CA GLU A 174 -12.49 18.93 -8.06
C GLU A 174 -12.72 20.27 -7.35
N ASN A 175 -11.75 20.81 -6.58
CA ASN A 175 -11.86 22.16 -6.00
C ASN A 175 -10.66 23.06 -6.36
N PRO A 176 -10.80 23.98 -7.34
CA PRO A 176 -9.71 24.86 -7.76
C PRO A 176 -9.55 26.13 -6.90
N SER A 177 -10.09 26.20 -5.67
CA SER A 177 -10.12 27.47 -4.91
C SER A 177 -9.09 27.60 -3.78
N ASP A 178 -8.44 26.54 -3.32
CA ASP A 178 -7.66 26.60 -2.07
C ASP A 178 -6.29 25.93 -2.19
N VAL A 179 -5.53 26.23 -3.23
CA VAL A 179 -4.09 25.98 -3.20
C VAL A 179 -3.45 27.08 -2.33
N PRO A 180 -3.01 26.82 -1.09
CA PRO A 180 -2.13 27.75 -0.43
C PRO A 180 -0.84 27.82 -1.26
N SER A 181 -0.60 28.98 -1.85
CA SER A 181 0.68 29.31 -2.47
C SER A 181 1.76 29.16 -1.39
N VAL A 182 2.46 28.03 -1.36
CA VAL A 182 3.70 27.92 -0.61
C VAL A 182 4.67 28.93 -1.22
N PRO A 183 5.10 29.96 -0.46
CA PRO A 183 6.06 30.91 -0.99
C PRO A 183 7.36 30.15 -1.24
N PHE A 184 7.84 30.25 -2.48
CA PHE A 184 9.14 29.74 -2.90
C PHE A 184 10.19 30.39 -1.98
N SER A 185 10.71 29.63 -1.01
CA SER A 185 11.83 30.06 -0.18
C SER A 185 13.02 30.22 -1.12
N THR A 186 13.38 31.48 -1.39
CA THR A 186 14.55 31.85 -2.16
C THR A 186 15.79 31.32 -1.44
N ILE A 187 16.42 30.31 -2.05
CA ILE A 187 17.78 29.89 -1.71
C ILE A 187 18.68 31.10 -1.98
N PRO A 188 19.46 31.62 -1.00
CA PRO A 188 20.37 32.71 -1.27
C PRO A 188 21.47 32.24 -2.22
N SER A 189 21.62 32.93 -3.35
CA SER A 189 22.75 32.73 -4.26
C SER A 189 24.04 33.11 -3.51
N THR A 190 24.98 32.19 -3.47
CA THR A 190 26.36 32.49 -3.11
C THR A 190 27.07 32.82 -4.42
N ASP A 191 27.17 34.11 -4.73
CA ASP A 191 28.09 34.59 -5.75
C ASP A 191 29.52 34.54 -5.21
N PRO A 192 30.51 34.12 -6.01
CA PRO A 192 31.91 34.21 -5.66
C PRO A 192 32.49 35.57 -6.11
N GLU A 193 33.07 36.32 -5.16
CA GLU A 193 34.15 37.28 -5.39
C GLU A 193 35.38 36.87 -4.57
#